data_AF-A0AAJ2AV09-F1
#
_entry.id   AF-A0AAJ2AV09-F1
#
_cell.length_a   1.000
_cell.length_b   1.000
_cell.length_c   1.000
_cell.angle_alpha   90.00
_cell.angle_beta   90.00
_cell.angle_gamma   90.00
#
_symmetry.space_group_name_H-M   'P 1'
#
loop_
_entity.id
_entity.type
_entity.pdbx_description
1 polymer ?
#
loop_
_entity_poly.entity_id
_entity_poly.type
_entity_poly.pdbx_seq_one_letter_code
_entity_poly.pdbx_strand_id
1 'polypeptide(L)'
;MEYKWMAACVGVMFVVSVMLWAHKMSKRHLGIQLQQDSAFRERISAIENACRDELAASRKRIDELTQQATSLQAALDRAHAERDDLHDTLTAARAHAGERLQQASRIADEAARLRVLTLTFERWHEQMISLMAQNRDMHSKNQELSAIVQHVLIVSLNASIEAARAGSAGRGFSIVASEVRSLASRSQELSKSYRDSLLRNDLTTAATFQDIQAGGKMITASLGSVEMLAGRFRTEMEQVAA
;
A
#
# COMPACT_ATOMS: atom_id res chain seq x y z
N MET A 1 30.91 -142.77 14.00
CA MET A 1 30.15 -142.11 12.90
C MET A 1 29.15 -141.06 13.41
N GLU A 2 29.32 -140.49 14.62
CA GLU A 2 28.34 -139.55 15.19
C GLU A 2 28.76 -138.07 15.18
N TYR A 3 30.05 -137.76 14.99
CA TYR A 3 30.53 -136.37 15.05
C TYR A 3 30.27 -135.54 13.77
N LYS A 4 30.02 -136.17 12.61
CA LYS A 4 29.80 -135.46 11.33
C LYS A 4 28.41 -134.81 11.21
N TRP A 5 27.37 -135.44 11.74
CA TRP A 5 26.01 -134.86 11.77
C TRP A 5 25.90 -133.73 12.80
N MET A 6 26.57 -133.83 13.95
CA MET A 6 26.65 -132.72 14.92
C MET A 6 27.38 -131.49 14.36
N ALA A 7 28.50 -131.67 13.65
CA ALA A 7 29.24 -130.55 13.04
C ALA A 7 28.42 -129.81 11.95
N ALA A 8 27.63 -130.53 11.14
CA ALA A 8 26.75 -129.94 10.13
C ALA A 8 25.58 -129.14 10.76
N CYS A 9 24.94 -129.66 11.81
CA CYS A 9 23.90 -128.95 12.55
C CYS A 9 24.42 -127.70 13.25
N VAL A 10 25.63 -127.75 13.81
CA VAL A 10 26.30 -126.59 14.44
C VAL A 10 26.66 -125.54 13.38
N GLY A 11 27.14 -125.95 12.20
CA GLY A 11 27.43 -125.03 11.08
C GLY A 11 26.18 -124.32 10.55
N VAL A 12 25.07 -125.04 10.38
CA VAL A 12 23.78 -124.45 9.97
C VAL A 12 23.22 -123.51 11.04
N MET A 13 23.27 -123.89 12.33
CA MET A 13 22.89 -122.99 13.43
C MET A 13 23.76 -121.73 13.49
N PHE A 14 25.06 -121.84 13.24
CA PHE A 14 25.96 -120.70 13.20
C PHE A 14 25.64 -119.75 12.04
N VAL A 15 25.42 -120.28 10.83
CA VAL A 15 25.02 -119.48 9.66
C VAL A 15 23.66 -118.81 9.89
N VAL A 16 22.67 -119.52 10.41
CA VAL A 16 21.35 -118.94 10.75
C VAL A 16 21.47 -117.88 11.84
N SER A 17 22.30 -118.09 12.86
CA SER A 17 22.55 -117.11 13.92
C SER A 17 23.25 -115.85 13.39
N VAL A 18 24.24 -116.00 12.51
CA VAL A 18 24.92 -114.88 11.84
C VAL A 18 23.96 -114.13 10.91
N MET A 19 23.08 -114.86 10.20
CA MET A 19 22.09 -114.27 9.30
C MET A 19 20.99 -113.51 10.07
N LEU A 20 20.52 -114.07 11.19
CA LEU A 20 19.59 -113.40 12.11
C LEU A 20 20.25 -112.19 12.80
N TRP A 21 21.53 -112.29 13.16
CA TRP A 21 22.30 -111.17 13.71
C TRP A 21 22.52 -110.07 12.67
N ALA A 22 22.87 -110.42 11.43
CA ALA A 22 23.00 -109.50 10.31
C ALA A 22 21.66 -108.85 9.94
N HIS A 23 20.56 -109.60 9.96
CA HIS A 23 19.21 -109.07 9.75
C HIS A 23 18.76 -108.15 10.89
N LYS A 24 19.06 -108.50 12.14
CA LYS A 24 18.79 -107.67 13.34
C LYS A 24 19.65 -106.41 13.34
N MET A 25 20.92 -106.50 12.94
CA MET A 25 21.84 -105.37 12.75
C MET A 25 21.37 -104.47 11.61
N SER A 26 20.97 -105.03 10.47
CA SER A 26 20.40 -104.30 9.34
C SER A 26 19.11 -103.58 9.73
N LYS A 27 18.18 -104.23 10.46
CA LYS A 27 16.97 -103.60 11.01
C LYS A 27 17.29 -102.49 12.03
N ARG A 28 18.29 -102.68 12.88
CA ARG A 28 18.76 -101.64 13.82
C ARG A 28 19.36 -100.45 13.07
N HIS A 29 20.17 -100.69 12.05
CA HIS A 29 20.80 -99.65 11.24
C HIS A 29 19.76 -98.87 10.43
N LEU A 30 18.80 -99.58 9.81
CA LEU A 30 17.65 -98.98 9.13
C LEU A 30 16.76 -98.18 10.10
N GLY A 31 16.56 -98.67 11.32
CA GLY A 31 15.84 -97.94 12.37
C GLY A 31 16.54 -96.65 12.81
N ILE A 32 17.86 -96.66 12.95
CA ILE A 32 18.66 -95.46 13.27
C ILE A 32 18.63 -94.47 12.09
N GLN A 33 18.75 -94.95 10.85
CA GLN A 33 18.62 -94.10 9.65
C GLN A 33 17.24 -93.47 9.54
N LEU A 34 16.16 -94.23 9.75
CA LEU A 34 14.79 -93.71 9.77
C LEU A 34 14.58 -92.67 10.87
N GLN A 35 15.20 -92.85 12.04
CA GLN A 35 15.14 -91.90 13.15
C GLN A 35 15.96 -90.62 12.88
N GLN A 36 17.12 -90.75 12.22
CA GLN A 36 17.91 -89.61 11.75
C GLN A 36 17.17 -88.84 10.65
N ASP A 37 16.55 -89.53 9.69
CA ASP A 37 15.74 -88.95 8.63
C ASP A 37 14.51 -88.24 9.21
N SER A 38 13.83 -88.81 10.21
CA SER A 38 12.69 -88.15 10.87
C SER A 38 13.12 -86.89 11.61
N ALA A 39 14.24 -86.95 12.35
CA ALA A 39 14.78 -85.78 13.07
C ALA A 39 15.27 -84.69 12.11
N PHE A 40 15.83 -85.07 10.96
CA PHE A 40 16.23 -84.14 9.90
C PHE A 40 15.01 -83.47 9.26
N ARG A 41 13.95 -84.23 8.94
CA ARG A 41 12.68 -83.68 8.44
C ARG A 41 12.03 -82.72 9.42
N GLU A 42 12.08 -83.01 10.73
CA GLU A 42 11.56 -82.13 11.78
C GLU A 42 12.36 -80.84 11.90
N ARG A 43 13.69 -80.90 11.77
CA ARG A 43 14.53 -79.69 11.71
C ARG A 43 14.25 -78.84 10.47
N ILE A 44 14.05 -79.47 9.31
CA ILE A 44 13.67 -78.77 8.08
C ILE A 44 12.31 -78.09 8.26
N SER A 45 11.29 -78.78 8.78
CA SER A 45 9.96 -78.19 8.98
C SER A 45 9.98 -77.05 10.01
N ALA A 46 10.81 -77.16 11.06
CA ALA A 46 11.01 -76.07 12.02
C ALA A 46 11.65 -74.84 11.36
N ILE A 47 12.67 -75.02 10.51
CA ILE A 47 13.31 -73.93 9.76
C ILE A 47 12.32 -73.32 8.74
N GLU A 48 11.55 -74.15 8.03
CA GLU A 48 10.53 -73.68 7.08
C GLU A 48 9.45 -72.85 7.76
N ASN A 49 8.99 -73.26 8.96
CA ASN A 49 8.01 -72.51 9.74
C ASN A 49 8.61 -71.22 10.29
N ALA A 50 9.84 -71.24 10.83
CA ALA A 50 10.52 -70.03 11.31
C ALA A 50 10.74 -69.02 10.17
N CYS A 51 11.19 -69.49 8.99
CA CYS A 51 11.34 -68.67 7.79
C CYS A 51 9.99 -68.10 7.32
N ARG A 52 8.92 -68.89 7.37
CA ARG A 52 7.55 -68.43 7.04
C ARG A 52 7.09 -67.33 8.01
N ASP A 53 7.34 -67.49 9.30
CA ASP A 53 6.95 -66.52 10.32
C ASP A 53 7.77 -65.21 10.20
N GLU A 54 9.07 -65.30 9.93
CA GLU A 54 9.92 -64.13 9.64
C GLU A 54 9.50 -63.40 8.37
N LEU A 55 9.17 -64.14 7.30
CA LEU A 55 8.64 -63.56 6.06
C LEU A 55 7.28 -62.89 6.29
N ALA A 56 6.41 -63.50 7.09
CA ALA A 56 5.12 -62.91 7.45
C ALA A 56 5.30 -61.63 8.28
N ALA A 57 6.22 -61.62 9.25
CA ALA A 57 6.54 -60.44 10.05
C ALA A 57 7.17 -59.32 9.19
N SER A 58 8.06 -59.68 8.26
CA SER A 58 8.69 -58.73 7.33
C SER A 58 7.68 -58.11 6.38
N ARG A 59 6.73 -58.90 5.86
CA ARG A 59 5.61 -58.39 5.03
C ARG A 59 4.77 -57.37 5.79
N LYS A 60 4.37 -57.68 7.04
CA LYS A 60 3.64 -56.71 7.88
C LYS A 60 4.39 -55.40 8.08
N ARG A 61 5.71 -55.46 8.36
CA ARG A 61 6.54 -54.25 8.48
C ARG A 61 6.63 -53.45 7.18
N ILE A 62 6.73 -54.12 6.03
CA ILE A 62 6.72 -53.46 4.72
C ILE A 62 5.38 -52.78 4.48
N ASP A 63 4.26 -53.42 4.81
CA ASP A 63 2.93 -52.85 4.67
C ASP A 63 2.75 -51.61 5.58
N GLU A 64 3.19 -51.70 6.85
CA GLU A 64 3.19 -50.58 7.79
C GLU A 64 4.05 -49.40 7.30
N LEU A 65 5.27 -49.67 6.84
CA LEU A 65 6.16 -48.63 6.29
C LEU A 65 5.58 -48.00 5.02
N THR A 66 4.93 -48.80 4.16
CA THR A 66 4.25 -48.31 2.95
C THR A 66 3.08 -47.41 3.32
N GLN A 67 2.30 -47.78 4.34
CA GLN A 67 1.21 -46.96 4.86
C GLN A 67 1.73 -45.65 5.50
N GLN A 68 2.82 -45.69 6.24
CA GLN A 68 3.47 -44.49 6.76
C GLN A 68 3.99 -43.59 5.64
N ALA A 69 4.72 -44.13 4.67
CA ALA A 69 5.26 -43.37 3.53
C ALA A 69 4.16 -42.67 2.72
N THR A 70 3.05 -43.37 2.45
CA THR A 70 1.88 -42.78 1.77
C THR A 70 1.22 -41.67 2.60
N SER A 71 1.09 -41.85 3.92
CA SER A 71 0.55 -40.80 4.80
C SER A 71 1.46 -39.56 4.87
N LEU A 72 2.78 -39.75 4.89
CA LEU A 72 3.77 -38.68 4.87
C LEU A 72 3.76 -37.93 3.54
N GLN A 73 3.66 -38.64 2.41
CA GLN A 73 3.54 -38.03 1.09
C GLN A 73 2.28 -37.14 1.02
N ALA A 74 1.14 -37.65 1.48
CA ALA A 74 -0.09 -36.88 1.54
C ALA A 74 -0.02 -35.67 2.51
N ALA A 75 0.81 -35.73 3.55
CA ALA A 75 1.06 -34.58 4.42
C ALA A 75 1.97 -33.54 3.75
N LEU A 76 3.00 -33.99 3.01
CA LEU A 76 3.90 -33.12 2.26
C LEU A 76 3.17 -32.37 1.14
N ASP A 77 2.31 -33.06 0.39
CA ASP A 77 1.52 -32.45 -0.67
C ASP A 77 0.56 -31.38 -0.11
N ARG A 78 -0.03 -31.63 1.06
CA ARG A 78 -0.85 -30.63 1.78
C ARG A 78 -0.03 -29.42 2.23
N ALA A 79 1.15 -29.64 2.80
CA ALA A 79 2.03 -28.56 3.23
C ALA A 79 2.52 -27.70 2.05
N HIS A 80 2.77 -28.31 0.89
CA HIS A 80 3.11 -27.58 -0.33
C HIS A 80 1.95 -26.71 -0.83
N ALA A 81 0.73 -27.26 -0.85
CA ALA A 81 -0.46 -26.49 -1.24
C ALA A 81 -0.71 -25.31 -0.29
N GLU A 82 -0.58 -25.51 1.02
CA GLU A 82 -0.71 -24.44 2.02
C GLU A 82 0.39 -23.38 1.88
N ARG A 83 1.63 -23.79 1.61
CA ARG A 83 2.73 -22.85 1.33
C ARG A 83 2.46 -22.01 0.08
N ASP A 84 1.96 -22.62 -0.98
CA ASP A 84 1.70 -21.91 -2.23
C ASP A 84 0.55 -20.90 -2.06
N ASP A 85 -0.50 -21.25 -1.33
CA ASP A 85 -1.57 -20.32 -0.92
C ASP A 85 -1.04 -19.16 -0.05
N LEU A 86 -0.18 -19.46 0.92
CA LEU A 86 0.50 -18.45 1.73
C LEU A 86 1.41 -17.54 0.88
N HIS A 87 2.05 -18.08 -0.15
CA HIS A 87 2.89 -17.30 -1.06
C HIS A 87 2.05 -16.33 -1.90
N ASP A 88 0.93 -16.79 -2.42
CA ASP A 88 0.01 -15.98 -3.23
C ASP A 88 -0.63 -14.86 -2.39
N THR A 89 -1.09 -15.19 -1.18
CA THR A 89 -1.64 -14.19 -0.23
C THR A 89 -0.61 -13.15 0.18
N LEU A 90 0.63 -13.55 0.46
CA LEU A 90 1.73 -12.63 0.78
C LEU A 90 2.04 -11.69 -0.40
N THR A 91 2.04 -12.21 -1.62
CA THR A 91 2.31 -11.43 -2.84
C THR A 91 1.22 -10.40 -3.09
N ALA A 92 -0.05 -10.80 -2.95
CA ALA A 92 -1.19 -9.89 -3.01
C ALA A 92 -1.12 -8.80 -1.93
N ALA A 93 -0.81 -9.17 -0.68
CA ALA A 93 -0.66 -8.22 0.43
C ALA A 93 0.45 -7.19 0.18
N ARG A 94 1.59 -7.62 -0.39
CA ARG A 94 2.69 -6.72 -0.79
C ARG A 94 2.28 -5.75 -1.90
N ALA A 95 1.55 -6.23 -2.92
CA ALA A 95 1.05 -5.37 -3.99
C ALA A 95 0.11 -4.28 -3.43
N HIS A 96 -0.84 -4.66 -2.58
CA HIS A 96 -1.74 -3.71 -1.91
C HIS A 96 -1.00 -2.75 -0.97
N ALA A 97 0.05 -3.19 -0.28
CA ALA A 97 0.89 -2.27 0.51
C ALA A 97 1.58 -1.22 -0.39
N GLY A 98 2.09 -1.64 -1.55
CA GLY A 98 2.69 -0.73 -2.54
C GLY A 98 1.72 0.31 -3.08
N GLU A 99 0.51 -0.11 -3.46
CA GLU A 99 -0.56 0.81 -3.91
C GLU A 99 -0.94 1.83 -2.82
N ARG A 100 -1.03 1.37 -1.57
CA ARG A 100 -1.41 2.21 -0.44
C ARG A 100 -0.33 3.25 -0.12
N LEU A 101 0.95 2.89 -0.18
CA LEU A 101 2.05 3.86 -0.04
C LEU A 101 2.01 4.94 -1.13
N GLN A 102 1.70 4.57 -2.38
CA GLN A 102 1.55 5.55 -3.46
C GLN A 102 0.37 6.49 -3.21
N GLN A 103 -0.77 5.98 -2.73
CA GLN A 103 -1.92 6.81 -2.37
C GLN A 103 -1.58 7.79 -1.24
N ALA A 104 -0.90 7.33 -0.19
CA ALA A 104 -0.43 8.19 0.90
C ALA A 104 0.48 9.32 0.42
N SER A 105 1.42 9.02 -0.48
CA SER A 105 2.29 10.02 -1.09
C SER A 105 1.50 11.09 -1.86
N ARG A 106 0.51 10.67 -2.67
CA ARG A 106 -0.34 11.61 -3.42
C ARG A 106 -1.15 12.53 -2.51
N ILE A 107 -1.68 11.99 -1.41
CA ILE A 107 -2.42 12.78 -0.41
C ILE A 107 -1.49 13.82 0.24
N ALA A 108 -0.27 13.42 0.60
CA ALA A 108 0.72 14.32 1.20
C ALA A 108 1.13 15.45 0.24
N ASP A 109 1.36 15.13 -1.04
CA ASP A 109 1.68 16.11 -2.08
C ASP A 109 0.54 17.11 -2.27
N GLU A 110 -0.72 16.64 -2.28
CA GLU A 110 -1.88 17.51 -2.43
C GLU A 110 -2.06 18.43 -1.22
N ALA A 111 -1.87 17.92 0.00
CA ALA A 111 -1.86 18.74 1.21
C ALA A 111 -0.78 19.83 1.15
N ALA A 112 0.43 19.50 0.67
CA ALA A 112 1.51 20.47 0.52
C ALA A 112 1.15 21.57 -0.50
N ARG A 113 0.54 21.20 -1.63
CA ARG A 113 0.04 22.16 -2.63
C ARG A 113 -1.02 23.10 -2.06
N LEU A 114 -1.99 22.56 -1.32
CA LEU A 114 -3.05 23.35 -0.68
C LEU A 114 -2.50 24.31 0.39
N ARG A 115 -1.47 23.92 1.14
CA ARG A 115 -0.80 24.83 2.08
C ARG A 115 -0.13 26.01 1.38
N VAL A 116 0.60 25.77 0.29
CA VAL A 116 1.20 26.85 -0.52
C VAL A 116 0.12 27.78 -1.07
N LEU A 117 -1.00 27.22 -1.51
CA LEU A 117 -2.12 28.01 -2.01
C LEU A 117 -2.75 28.87 -0.89
N THR A 118 -2.87 28.33 0.33
CA THR A 118 -3.36 29.08 1.50
C THR A 118 -2.52 30.33 1.75
N LEU A 119 -1.19 30.18 1.79
CA LEU A 119 -0.25 31.31 1.96
C LEU A 119 -0.37 32.34 0.82
N THR A 120 -0.65 31.88 -0.40
CA THR A 120 -0.84 32.76 -1.55
C THR A 120 -2.10 33.61 -1.39
N PHE A 121 -3.19 33.01 -0.91
CA PHE A 121 -4.44 33.72 -0.64
C PHE A 121 -4.31 34.72 0.52
N GLU A 122 -3.58 34.38 1.57
CA GLU A 122 -3.27 35.32 2.67
C GLU A 122 -2.51 36.54 2.15
N ARG A 123 -1.49 36.33 1.30
CA ARG A 123 -0.76 37.43 0.68
C ARG A 123 -1.65 38.29 -0.22
N TRP A 124 -2.51 37.67 -1.04
CA TRP A 124 -3.46 38.42 -1.87
C TRP A 124 -4.46 39.21 -1.01
N HIS A 125 -4.91 38.64 0.10
CA HIS A 125 -5.78 39.32 1.04
C HIS A 125 -5.13 40.60 1.60
N GLU A 126 -3.89 40.53 2.05
CA GLU A 126 -3.13 41.71 2.51
C GLU A 126 -2.94 42.75 1.39
N GLN A 127 -2.60 42.30 0.18
CA GLN A 127 -2.46 43.18 -0.98
C GLN A 127 -3.75 43.93 -1.31
N MET A 128 -4.90 43.26 -1.20
CA MET A 128 -6.21 43.89 -1.42
C MET A 128 -6.55 44.91 -0.34
N ILE A 129 -6.23 44.63 0.93
CA ILE A 129 -6.39 45.63 2.01
C ILE A 129 -5.57 46.88 1.70
N SER A 130 -4.30 46.71 1.27
CA SER A 130 -3.46 47.82 0.85
C SER A 130 -4.05 48.57 -0.35
N LEU A 131 -4.56 47.87 -1.36
CA LEU A 131 -5.17 48.48 -2.54
C LEU A 131 -6.42 49.30 -2.19
N MET A 132 -7.27 48.79 -1.29
CA MET A 132 -8.43 49.53 -0.77
C MET A 132 -8.02 50.80 -0.03
N ALA A 133 -6.95 50.73 0.77
CA ALA A 133 -6.39 51.91 1.45
C ALA A 133 -5.85 52.95 0.45
N GLN A 134 -5.16 52.49 -0.59
CA GLN A 134 -4.66 53.36 -1.67
C GLN A 134 -5.80 54.02 -2.45
N ASN A 135 -6.88 53.30 -2.78
CA ASN A 135 -8.06 53.90 -3.42
C ASN A 135 -8.70 54.99 -2.55
N ARG A 136 -8.79 54.78 -1.22
CA ARG A 136 -9.29 55.82 -0.29
C ARG A 136 -8.40 57.06 -0.26
N ASP A 137 -7.08 56.90 -0.27
CA ASP A 137 -6.13 58.01 -0.35
C ASP A 137 -6.30 58.77 -1.69
N MET A 138 -6.43 58.06 -2.80
CA MET A 138 -6.70 58.67 -4.11
C MET A 138 -8.01 59.46 -4.15
N HIS A 139 -9.07 58.97 -3.49
CA HIS A 139 -10.31 59.73 -3.32
C HIS A 139 -10.07 61.04 -2.57
N SER A 140 -9.35 61.00 -1.45
CA SER A 140 -9.01 62.19 -0.66
C SER A 140 -8.22 63.21 -1.49
N LYS A 141 -7.19 62.76 -2.21
CA LYS A 141 -6.37 63.63 -3.08
C LYS A 141 -7.19 64.24 -4.22
N ASN A 142 -8.10 63.47 -4.81
CA ASN A 142 -8.96 63.99 -5.87
C ASN A 142 -10.00 65.00 -5.33
N GLN A 143 -10.49 64.82 -4.10
CA GLN A 143 -11.34 65.81 -3.44
C GLN A 143 -10.60 67.12 -3.19
N GLU A 144 -9.37 67.04 -2.69
CA GLU A 144 -8.50 68.22 -2.51
C GLU A 144 -8.22 68.92 -3.85
N LEU A 145 -7.89 68.15 -4.90
CA LEU A 145 -7.72 68.70 -6.25
C LEU A 145 -8.99 69.41 -6.74
N SER A 146 -10.17 68.81 -6.55
CA SER A 146 -11.43 69.45 -6.92
C SER A 146 -11.65 70.76 -6.15
N ALA A 147 -11.29 70.84 -4.87
CA ALA A 147 -11.40 72.06 -4.08
C ALA A 147 -10.44 73.15 -4.58
N ILE A 148 -9.19 72.80 -4.89
CA ILE A 148 -8.21 73.71 -5.49
C ILE A 148 -8.73 74.26 -6.82
N VAL A 149 -9.25 73.40 -7.69
CA VAL A 149 -9.77 73.80 -9.00
C VAL A 149 -10.97 74.75 -8.86
N GLN A 150 -11.90 74.49 -7.94
CA GLN A 150 -13.00 75.42 -7.64
C GLN A 150 -12.49 76.78 -7.19
N HIS A 151 -11.45 76.81 -6.34
CA HIS A 151 -10.86 78.06 -5.90
C HIS A 151 -10.18 78.83 -7.05
N VAL A 152 -9.46 78.14 -7.94
CA VAL A 152 -8.88 78.74 -9.16
C VAL A 152 -9.97 79.32 -10.05
N LEU A 153 -11.11 78.63 -10.18
CA LEU A 153 -12.26 79.14 -10.94
C LEU A 153 -12.77 80.48 -10.37
N ILE A 154 -12.88 80.61 -9.05
CA ILE A 154 -13.29 81.85 -8.37
C ILE A 154 -12.25 82.95 -8.56
N VAL A 155 -10.96 82.64 -8.38
CA VAL A 155 -9.87 83.63 -8.55
C VAL A 155 -9.82 84.13 -10.00
N SER A 156 -9.95 83.23 -10.97
CA SER A 156 -9.98 83.59 -12.40
C SER A 156 -11.17 84.49 -12.75
N LEU A 157 -12.34 84.24 -12.16
CA LEU A 157 -13.52 85.09 -12.32
C LEU A 157 -13.27 86.49 -11.74
N ASN A 158 -12.72 86.58 -10.53
CA ASN A 158 -12.39 87.86 -9.91
C ASN A 158 -11.36 88.63 -10.76
N ALA A 159 -10.36 87.94 -11.30
CA ALA A 159 -9.37 88.54 -12.21
C ALA A 159 -10.01 89.04 -13.52
N SER A 160 -10.95 88.30 -14.11
CA SER A 160 -11.71 88.75 -15.29
C SER A 160 -12.54 90.01 -14.99
N ILE A 161 -13.17 90.08 -13.81
CA ILE A 161 -13.95 91.25 -13.38
C ILE A 161 -13.05 92.48 -13.21
N GLU A 162 -11.91 92.33 -12.54
CA GLU A 162 -10.99 93.45 -12.32
C GLU A 162 -10.33 93.90 -13.64
N ALA A 163 -10.01 92.95 -14.54
CA ALA A 163 -9.54 93.26 -15.88
C ALA A 163 -10.57 94.05 -16.70
N ALA A 164 -11.86 93.73 -16.58
CA ALA A 164 -12.94 94.51 -17.21
C ALA A 164 -13.05 95.91 -16.59
N ARG A 165 -12.88 96.03 -15.27
CA ARG A 165 -12.92 97.30 -14.53
C ARG A 165 -11.79 98.25 -14.93
N ALA A 166 -10.61 97.72 -15.24
CA ALA A 166 -9.46 98.48 -15.74
C ALA A 166 -9.60 98.95 -17.20
N GLY A 167 -10.68 98.56 -17.90
CA GLY A 167 -10.97 99.01 -19.26
C GLY A 167 -9.88 98.63 -20.27
N SER A 168 -9.36 99.62 -21.01
CA SER A 168 -8.35 99.39 -22.06
C SER A 168 -7.01 98.87 -21.52
N ALA A 169 -6.64 99.23 -20.29
CA ALA A 169 -5.41 98.78 -19.63
C ALA A 169 -5.49 97.32 -19.17
N GLY A 170 -6.70 96.77 -18.95
CA GLY A 170 -6.92 95.41 -18.48
C GLY A 170 -7.05 94.34 -19.56
N ARG A 171 -7.02 94.69 -20.85
CA ARG A 171 -7.30 93.74 -21.95
C ARG A 171 -6.41 92.50 -21.96
N GLY A 172 -5.10 92.66 -21.72
CA GLY A 172 -4.17 91.52 -21.63
C GLY A 172 -4.49 90.59 -20.45
N PHE A 173 -4.81 91.16 -19.29
CA PHE A 173 -5.21 90.40 -18.11
C PHE A 173 -6.54 89.67 -18.29
N SER A 174 -7.48 90.25 -19.05
CA SER A 174 -8.77 89.61 -19.36
C SER A 174 -8.60 88.32 -20.16
N ILE A 175 -7.69 88.32 -21.16
CA ILE A 175 -7.37 87.13 -21.96
C ILE A 175 -6.77 86.04 -21.07
N VAL A 176 -5.78 86.38 -20.23
CA VAL A 176 -5.15 85.42 -19.31
C VAL A 176 -6.18 84.85 -18.32
N ALA A 177 -7.03 85.70 -17.74
CA ALA A 177 -8.06 85.25 -16.80
C ALA A 177 -9.09 84.30 -17.46
N SER A 178 -9.47 84.56 -18.71
CA SER A 178 -10.34 83.66 -19.48
C SER A 178 -9.69 82.30 -19.74
N GLU A 179 -8.40 82.29 -20.09
CA GLU A 179 -7.66 81.03 -20.34
C GLU A 179 -7.50 80.21 -19.06
N VAL A 180 -7.15 80.86 -17.94
CA VAL A 180 -7.08 80.21 -16.62
C VAL A 180 -8.43 79.64 -16.22
N ARG A 181 -9.53 80.36 -16.47
CA ARG A 181 -10.89 79.89 -16.18
C ARG A 181 -11.25 78.65 -17.02
N SER A 182 -10.91 78.68 -18.31
CA SER A 182 -11.10 77.55 -19.22
C SER A 182 -10.33 76.31 -18.74
N LEU A 183 -9.05 76.49 -18.36
CA LEU A 183 -8.22 75.42 -17.83
C LEU A 183 -8.78 74.85 -16.53
N ALA A 184 -9.20 75.70 -15.58
CA ALA A 184 -9.84 75.26 -14.35
C ALA A 184 -11.13 74.47 -14.61
N SER A 185 -11.98 74.92 -15.53
CA SER A 185 -13.20 74.19 -15.91
C SER A 185 -12.88 72.79 -16.46
N ARG A 186 -11.85 72.68 -17.32
CA ARG A 186 -11.39 71.39 -17.86
C ARG A 186 -10.81 70.49 -16.75
N SER A 187 -10.02 71.04 -15.82
CA SER A 187 -9.52 70.30 -14.66
C SER A 187 -10.64 69.79 -13.76
N GLN A 188 -11.72 70.55 -13.61
CA GLN A 188 -12.88 70.17 -12.80
C GLN A 188 -13.61 68.97 -13.41
N GLU A 189 -13.75 68.95 -14.74
CA GLU A 189 -14.34 67.84 -15.47
C GLU A 189 -13.46 66.58 -15.39
N LEU A 190 -12.14 66.73 -15.53
CA LEU A 190 -11.20 65.63 -15.34
C LEU A 190 -11.26 65.05 -13.93
N SER A 191 -11.32 65.90 -12.90
CA SER A 191 -11.46 65.45 -11.50
C SER A 191 -12.77 64.69 -11.26
N LYS A 192 -13.88 65.09 -11.90
CA LYS A 192 -15.14 64.34 -11.87
C LYS A 192 -15.00 62.96 -12.52
N SER A 193 -14.43 62.91 -13.73
CA SER A 193 -14.18 61.64 -14.43
C SER A 193 -13.26 60.70 -13.65
N TYR A 194 -12.23 61.25 -12.99
CA TYR A 194 -11.34 60.48 -12.13
C TYR A 194 -12.08 59.93 -10.91
N ARG A 195 -12.95 60.72 -10.28
CA ARG A 195 -13.82 60.25 -9.18
C ARG A 195 -14.69 59.08 -9.60
N ASP A 196 -15.32 59.15 -10.76
CA ASP A 196 -16.17 58.07 -11.27
C ASP A 196 -15.36 56.78 -11.55
N SER A 197 -14.11 56.94 -11.99
CA SER A 197 -13.17 55.83 -12.17
C SER A 197 -12.76 55.20 -10.84
N LEU A 198 -12.50 56.01 -9.81
CA LEU A 198 -12.20 55.53 -8.46
C LEU A 198 -13.38 54.76 -7.84
N LEU A 199 -14.62 55.23 -8.05
CA LEU A 199 -15.83 54.52 -7.61
C LEU A 199 -15.97 53.14 -8.28
N ARG A 200 -15.65 53.05 -9.58
CA ARG A 200 -15.59 51.76 -10.28
C ARG A 200 -14.50 50.86 -9.71
N ASN A 201 -13.34 51.41 -9.41
CA ASN A 201 -12.25 50.66 -8.77
C ASN A 201 -12.67 50.14 -7.39
N ASP A 202 -13.41 50.90 -6.60
CA ASP A 202 -13.90 50.45 -5.29
C ASP A 202 -14.81 49.21 -5.43
N LEU A 203 -15.75 49.24 -6.38
CA LEU A 203 -16.65 48.12 -6.65
C LEU A 203 -15.88 46.86 -7.05
N THR A 204 -14.95 46.99 -8.00
CA THR A 204 -14.11 45.87 -8.46
C THR A 204 -13.24 45.34 -7.32
N THR A 205 -12.60 46.23 -6.56
CA THR A 205 -11.71 45.86 -5.45
C THR A 205 -12.49 45.14 -4.36
N ALA A 206 -13.70 45.59 -4.03
CA ALA A 206 -14.56 44.95 -3.04
C ALA A 206 -15.03 43.55 -3.49
N ALA A 207 -15.43 43.40 -4.76
CA ALA A 207 -15.82 42.10 -5.31
C ALA A 207 -14.64 41.12 -5.30
N THR A 208 -13.47 41.53 -5.80
CA THR A 208 -12.26 40.70 -5.78
C THR A 208 -11.83 40.32 -4.37
N PHE A 209 -11.99 41.23 -3.40
CA PHE A 209 -11.70 40.92 -1.99
C PHE A 209 -12.63 39.83 -1.43
N GLN A 210 -13.92 39.87 -1.77
CA GLN A 210 -14.88 38.83 -1.39
C GLN A 210 -14.54 37.48 -2.03
N ASP A 211 -14.16 37.46 -3.31
CA ASP A 211 -13.74 36.25 -4.01
C ASP A 211 -12.49 35.63 -3.38
N ILE A 212 -11.50 36.46 -3.01
CA ILE A 212 -10.30 36.02 -2.30
C ILE A 212 -10.66 35.43 -0.93
N GLN A 213 -11.55 36.07 -0.16
CA GLN A 213 -11.99 35.52 1.13
C GLN A 213 -12.73 34.19 0.98
N ALA A 214 -13.61 34.08 -0.01
CA ALA A 214 -14.35 32.85 -0.29
C ALA A 214 -13.38 31.73 -0.71
N GLY A 215 -12.47 32.02 -1.65
CA GLY A 215 -11.44 31.08 -2.10
C GLY A 215 -10.54 30.61 -0.95
N GLY A 216 -10.07 31.53 -0.09
CA GLY A 216 -9.26 31.19 1.09
C GLY A 216 -9.98 30.24 2.05
N LYS A 217 -11.27 30.48 2.33
CA LYS A 217 -12.09 29.59 3.16
C LYS A 217 -12.27 28.21 2.53
N MET A 218 -12.52 28.16 1.22
CA MET A 218 -12.65 26.89 0.48
C MET A 218 -11.36 26.08 0.55
N ILE A 219 -10.20 26.71 0.33
CA ILE A 219 -8.90 26.03 0.40
C ILE A 219 -8.63 25.50 1.81
N THR A 220 -8.93 26.28 2.84
CA THR A 220 -8.77 25.85 4.24
C THR A 220 -9.65 24.62 4.54
N ALA A 221 -10.89 24.60 4.05
CA ALA A 221 -11.78 23.45 4.18
C ALA A 221 -11.30 22.22 3.39
N SER A 222 -10.79 22.43 2.17
CA SER A 222 -10.17 21.36 1.37
C SER A 222 -8.93 20.79 2.06
N LEU A 223 -8.06 21.64 2.62
CA LEU A 223 -6.88 21.21 3.36
C LEU A 223 -7.28 20.35 4.57
N GLY A 224 -8.25 20.80 5.37
CA GLY A 224 -8.77 20.00 6.48
C GLY A 224 -9.34 18.65 6.04
N SER A 225 -10.01 18.61 4.88
CA SER A 225 -10.54 17.35 4.32
C SER A 225 -9.42 16.38 3.90
N VAL A 226 -8.36 16.89 3.28
CA VAL A 226 -7.18 16.10 2.88
C VAL A 226 -6.41 15.61 4.11
N GLU A 227 -6.23 16.44 5.14
CA GLU A 227 -5.59 16.04 6.39
C GLU A 227 -6.40 14.96 7.13
N MET A 228 -7.73 15.06 7.13
CA MET A 228 -8.61 14.03 7.67
C MET A 228 -8.49 12.72 6.90
N LEU A 229 -8.42 12.77 5.57
CA LEU A 229 -8.20 11.59 4.73
C LEU A 229 -6.84 10.94 5.03
N ALA A 230 -5.78 11.75 5.11
CA ALA A 230 -4.45 11.30 5.50
C ALA A 230 -4.45 10.63 6.88
N GLY A 231 -5.19 11.21 7.83
CA GLY A 231 -5.35 10.67 9.18
C GLY A 231 -6.01 9.30 9.19
N ARG A 232 -7.13 9.12 8.46
CA ARG A 232 -7.79 7.81 8.32
C ARG A 232 -6.89 6.78 7.67
N PHE A 233 -6.19 7.18 6.60
CA PHE A 233 -5.30 6.28 5.87
C PHE A 233 -4.18 5.75 6.76
N ARG A 234 -3.60 6.62 7.61
CA ARG A 234 -2.60 6.20 8.61
C ARG A 234 -3.18 5.20 9.60
N THR A 235 -4.38 5.42 10.12
CA THR A 235 -5.03 4.47 11.04
C THR A 235 -5.28 3.11 10.38
N GLU A 236 -5.73 3.09 9.12
CA GLU A 236 -5.91 1.85 8.36
C GLU A 236 -4.59 1.10 8.14
N MET A 237 -3.49 1.83 7.90
CA MET A 237 -2.15 1.23 7.81
C MET A 237 -1.71 0.58 9.11
N GLU A 238 -1.96 1.22 10.24
CA GLU A 238 -1.64 0.69 11.57
C GLU A 238 -2.46 -0.57 11.89
N GLN A 239 -3.74 -0.62 11.50
CA GLN A 239 -4.60 -1.79 11.70
C GLN A 239 -4.21 -3.00 10.86
N VAL A 240 -3.69 -2.78 9.64
CA VAL A 240 -3.24 -3.88 8.77
C VAL A 240 -1.83 -4.37 9.14
N ALA A 241 -1.06 -3.56 9.87
CA ALA A 241 0.26 -3.93 10.37
C ALA A 241 0.24 -4.71 11.71
N ALA A 242 -0.89 -4.69 12.43
CA ALA A 242 -1.10 -5.37 13.71
C ALA A 242 -1.70 -6.76 13.52
#